data_AF-A0AAV4YCK8-F1
#
_entry.id   AF-A0AAV4YCK8-F1
#
_cell.length_a   1.000
_cell.length_b   1.000
_cell.length_c   1.000
_cell.angle_alpha   90.00
_cell.angle_beta   90.00
_cell.angle_gamma   90.00
#
_symmetry.space_group_name_H-M   'P 1'
#
loop_
_entity.id
_entity.type
_entity.pdbx_description
1 polymer ?
#
loop_
_entity_poly.entity_id
_entity_poly.type
_entity_poly.pdbx_seq_one_letter_code
_entity_poly.pdbx_strand_id
1 'polypeptide(L)' 'MLIVRQVANMIIPIRCFTCGKVIGNKWEAYLGLLQSEYTEGDALDSLGLKRYCCRRMLLGHVDLIEKLLNYAPLEK' A
#
# COMPACT_ATOMS: atom_id res chain seq x y z
N MET A 1 7.42 -11.67 -19.35
CA MET A 1 7.05 -11.72 -17.91
C MET A 1 7.46 -10.44 -17.16
N LEU A 2 7.32 -9.25 -17.77
CA LEU A 2 7.53 -7.95 -17.09
C LEU A 2 6.48 -6.89 -17.52
N ILE A 3 5.38 -7.30 -18.16
CA ILE A 3 4.36 -6.40 -18.75
C ILE A 3 3.08 -6.32 -17.88
N VAL A 4 3.18 -6.42 -16.54
CA VAL A 4 2.02 -6.25 -15.65
C VAL A 4 2.38 -5.55 -14.31
N ARG A 5 3.32 -4.60 -14.34
CA ARG A 5 3.74 -3.86 -13.11
C ARG A 5 3.46 -2.37 -13.11
N GLN A 6 2.71 -1.84 -14.07
CA GLN A 6 2.47 -0.40 -14.17
C GLN A 6 0.98 -0.04 -14.28
N VAL A 7 0.16 -0.42 -13.29
CA VAL A 7 -1.15 0.22 -13.08
C VAL A 7 -1.43 0.31 -11.59
N ALA A 8 -1.43 1.53 -11.06
CA ALA A 8 -2.58 2.15 -10.40
C ALA A 8 -2.10 3.21 -9.41
N ASN A 9 -2.30 4.43 -9.85
CA ASN A 9 -2.24 5.64 -9.07
C ASN A 9 -3.41 5.61 -8.08
N MET A 10 -3.17 5.43 -6.77
CA MET A 10 -4.09 5.85 -5.69
C MET A 10 -3.58 5.50 -4.29
N ILE A 11 -3.88 6.42 -3.36
CA ILE A 11 -3.75 6.27 -1.90
C ILE A 11 -4.26 4.89 -1.44
N ILE A 12 -3.62 4.33 -0.42
CA ILE A 12 -4.02 3.07 0.20
C ILE A 12 -5.50 3.08 0.55
N PRO A 13 -6.23 2.02 0.17
CA PRO A 13 -7.63 1.93 0.52
C PRO A 13 -7.81 1.90 2.05
N ILE A 14 -8.72 2.72 2.57
CA ILE A 14 -9.06 2.79 4.01
C ILE A 14 -9.39 1.40 4.57
N ARG A 15 -10.13 0.58 3.80
CA ARG A 15 -10.50 -0.80 4.13
C ARG A 15 -10.12 -1.75 3.01
N CYS A 16 -9.82 -3.01 3.34
CA CYS A 16 -9.62 -4.06 2.35
C CYS A 16 -10.90 -4.36 1.57
N PHE A 17 -10.82 -4.41 0.25
CA PHE A 17 -11.95 -4.68 -0.65
C PHE A 17 -12.63 -6.04 -0.43
N THR A 18 -11.95 -7.01 0.18
CA THR A 18 -12.51 -8.36 0.40
C THR A 18 -12.92 -8.56 1.86
N CYS A 19 -12.04 -8.25 2.81
CA CYS A 19 -12.26 -8.54 4.23
C CYS A 19 -12.95 -7.38 4.99
N GLY A 20 -13.01 -6.18 4.42
CA GLY A 20 -13.54 -4.99 5.09
C GLY A 20 -12.71 -4.49 6.29
N LYS A 21 -11.60 -5.18 6.63
CA LYS A 21 -10.68 -4.79 7.70
C LYS A 21 -10.04 -3.44 7.36
N VAL A 22 -9.85 -2.59 8.37
CA VAL A 22 -9.14 -1.31 8.25
C VAL A 22 -7.66 -1.57 7.92
N ILE A 23 -7.18 -0.95 6.84
CA ILE A 23 -5.80 -1.08 6.31
C ILE A 23 -5.09 0.27 6.29
N GLY A 24 -5.81 1.37 6.04
CA GLY A 24 -5.21 2.69 5.80
C GLY A 24 -4.28 3.17 6.93
N ASN A 25 -4.56 2.79 8.18
CA ASN A 25 -3.76 3.17 9.35
C ASN A 25 -2.46 2.36 9.53
N LYS A 26 -2.17 1.39 8.66
CA LYS A 26 -1.04 0.45 8.82
C LYS A 26 0.12 0.71 7.89
N TRP A 27 -0.02 1.64 6.95
CA TRP A 27 1.01 1.90 5.94
C TRP A 27 2.30 2.45 6.52
N GLU A 28 2.20 3.50 7.33
CA GLU A 28 3.38 4.13 7.94
C GLU A 28 4.12 3.15 8.84
N ALA A 29 3.37 2.35 9.62
CA ALA A 29 3.94 1.29 10.44
C ALA A 29 4.62 0.20 9.59
N TYR A 30 4.07 -0.15 8.42
CA TYR A 30 4.70 -1.07 7.48
C TYR A 30 6.02 -0.51 6.94
N LEU A 31 6.05 0.76 6.53
CA LEU A 31 7.28 1.44 6.08
C LEU A 31 8.34 1.51 7.18
N GLY A 32 7.96 1.81 8.42
CA GLY A 32 8.88 1.84 9.55
C GLY A 32 9.50 0.47 9.87
N LEU A 33 8.72 -0.61 9.70
CA LEU A 33 9.22 -1.98 9.84
C LEU A 33 10.21 -2.35 8.73
N LEU A 34 9.92 -1.96 7.48
CA LEU A 34 10.85 -2.16 6.37
C LEU A 34 12.15 -1.37 6.52
N GLN A 35 12.09 -0.15 7.06
CA GLN A 35 13.27 0.65 7.41
C GLN A 35 14.10 -0.01 8.52
N SER A 36 13.46 -0.80 9.38
CA SER A 36 14.11 -1.57 10.46
C SER A 36 14.65 -2.93 10.00
N GLU A 37 14.83 -3.14 8.69
CA GLU A 37 15.32 -4.38 8.05
C GLU A 37 14.45 -5.64 8.27
N TYR A 38 13.16 -5.48 8.55
CA TYR A 38 12.24 -6.62 8.59
C TYR A 38 11.94 -7.13 7.18
N THR A 39 11.73 -8.45 7.05
CA THR A 39 11.19 -9.01 5.81
C THR A 39 9.74 -8.58 5.63
N GLU A 40 9.30 -8.46 4.37
CA GLU A 40 7.92 -8.05 4.03
C GLU A 40 6.87 -8.97 4.68
N GLY A 41 7.18 -10.27 4.78
CA GLY A 41 6.34 -11.27 5.44
C GLY A 41 6.20 -11.00 6.95
N ASP A 42 7.34 -10.86 7.64
CA ASP A 42 7.38 -10.65 9.09
C ASP A 42 6.77 -9.30 9.49
N ALA A 43 6.95 -8.28 8.66
CA ALA A 43 6.32 -6.98 8.85
C ALA A 43 4.78 -7.07 8.79
N LEU A 44 4.24 -7.81 7.81
CA LEU A 44 2.79 -8.02 7.69
C LEU A 44 2.21 -8.84 8.84
N ASP A 45 2.99 -9.81 9.34
CA ASP A 45 2.61 -10.62 10.50
C ASP A 45 2.63 -9.82 11.81
N SER A 46 3.62 -8.96 11.99
CA SER A 46 3.71 -8.01 13.11
C SER A 46 2.54 -7.02 13.13
N LEU A 47 2.03 -6.64 11.96
CA LEU A 47 0.82 -5.79 11.82
C LEU A 47 -0.50 -6.56 12.02
N GLY A 48 -0.46 -7.87 12.30
CA GLY A 48 -1.64 -8.70 12.53
C GLY A 48 -2.50 -8.92 11.28
N LEU A 49 -1.88 -8.95 10.10
CA LEU A 49 -2.55 -9.22 8.82
C LEU A 49 -2.42 -10.68 8.42
N LYS A 50 -3.19 -11.56 9.06
CA LYS A 50 -3.14 -13.01 8.78
C LYS A 50 -3.74 -13.42 7.44
N ARG A 51 -4.77 -12.71 6.96
CA ARG A 51 -5.48 -13.07 5.72
C ARG A 51 -4.79 -12.49 4.49
N TYR A 52 -4.61 -13.32 3.46
CA TYR A 52 -3.98 -12.95 2.18
C TYR A 52 -4.65 -11.73 1.51
N CYS A 53 -5.97 -11.62 1.60
CA CYS A 53 -6.73 -10.52 0.99
C CYS A 53 -6.40 -9.16 1.60
N CYS A 54 -6.11 -9.12 2.90
CA CYS A 54 -5.73 -7.91 3.61
C CYS A 54 -4.21 -7.61 3.35
N ARG A 55 -3.35 -8.64 3.20
CA ARG A 55 -1.92 -8.50 2.83
C ARG A 55 -1.71 -7.93 1.43
N ARG A 56 -2.51 -8.36 0.44
CA ARG A 56 -2.38 -7.89 -0.95
C ARG A 56 -2.57 -6.36 -1.09
N MET A 57 -3.30 -5.75 -0.16
CA MET A 57 -3.55 -4.29 -0.17
C MET A 57 -2.29 -3.48 0.11
N LEU A 58 -1.38 -3.99 0.94
CA LEU A 58 -0.10 -3.33 1.24
C LEU A 58 0.97 -3.72 0.24
N LEU A 59 1.07 -5.01 -0.11
CA LEU A 59 2.05 -5.51 -1.07
C LEU A 59 1.86 -4.95 -2.48
N GLY A 60 0.61 -4.70 -2.88
CA GLY A 60 0.25 -4.16 -4.19
C GLY A 60 0.07 -2.65 -4.22
N HIS A 61 0.30 -1.94 -3.11
CA HIS A 61 0.18 -0.48 -3.09
C HIS A 61 1.37 0.16 -3.79
N VAL A 62 1.09 1.11 -4.68
CA VAL A 62 2.10 1.97 -5.29
C VAL A 62 1.71 3.41 -4.99
N ASP A 63 2.54 4.10 -4.20
CA ASP A 63 2.29 5.49 -3.88
C ASP A 63 2.68 6.39 -5.05
N LEU A 64 1.67 6.91 -5.73
CA LEU A 64 1.86 7.79 -6.89
C LEU A 64 1.37 9.22 -6.60
N ILE A 65 0.93 9.50 -5.36
CA ILE A 65 0.45 10.84 -5.00
C ILE A 65 1.58 11.87 -5.04
N GLU A 66 2.77 11.49 -4.58
CA GLU A 66 3.95 12.37 -4.58
C GLU A 66 4.30 12.85 -5.99
N LYS A 67 4.08 12.00 -6.99
CA LYS A 67 4.33 12.34 -8.39
C LYS A 67 3.24 13.22 -8.96
N LEU A 68 1.97 12.99 -8.57
CA LEU A 68 0.84 13.81 -9.00
C LEU A 68 0.87 15.23 -8.43
N LEU A 69 1.32 15.41 -7.18
CA LEU A 69 1.40 16.72 -6.52
C LEU A 69 2.30 17.72 -7.27
N ASN A 70 3.23 17.22 -8.09
CA ASN A 70 4.13 18.05 -8.89
C ASN A 70 3.46 18.64 -10.14
N TYR A 71 2.23 18.22 -10.48
CA TYR A 71 1.49 18.75 -11.62
C TYR A 71 0.48 19.80 -11.16
N ALA A 72 0.55 20.98 -11.75
CA ALA A 72 -0.45 22.01 -11.55
C ALA A 72 -1.81 21.55 -12.12
N PRO A 73 -2.94 21.84 -11.45
CA PRO A 73 -4.25 21.61 -12.03
C PRO A 73 -4.40 22.45 -13.29
N LEU A 74 -4.86 21.83 -14.38
CA LEU A 74 -5.24 22.56 -15.59
C LEU A 74 -6.49 23.38 -15.26
N GLU A 75 -6.32 24.70 -15.17
CA GLU A 75 -7.43 25.64 -15.05
C GLU A 75 -8.31 25.54 -16.30
N LYS A 76 -9.62 25.40 -16.09
CA LYS A 76 -10.65 25.50 -17.13
C LYS A 76 -11.51 26.72 -16.85
#